data_AF-A0A3R5V6B0-F1
#
_entry.id   AF-A0A3R5V6B0-F1
#
_cell.length_a   1.000
_cell.length_b   1.000
_cell.length_c   1.000
_cell.angle_alpha   90.00
_cell.angle_beta   90.00
_cell.angle_gamma   90.00
#
_symmetry.space_group_name_H-M   'P 1'
#
loop_
_entity.id
_entity.type
_entity.pdbx_description
1 polymer ?
#
loop_
_entity_poly.entity_id
_entity_poly.type
_entity_poly.pdbx_seq_one_letter_code
_entity_poly.pdbx_strand_id
1 'polypeptide(L)'
;MLNALTSRLKKKKKGFTLIELIIVMAIIVIIAAIAIPSFSTIRENSKVKADNASADTIKKTVITLVTDGGVNAGNSFDVVATTGGVSIGSASINGTLDSAGLLSYFKQVGAIQEKGKTKYHVVVGTDESVTVTATN
;
A
#
# COMPACT_ATOMS: atom_id res chain seq x y z
N MET A 1 16.95 78.49 -4.17
CA MET A 1 17.21 77.04 -4.32
C MET A 1 16.33 76.28 -3.32
N LEU A 2 15.05 75.99 -3.58
CA LEU A 2 14.24 75.21 -2.61
C LEU A 2 12.98 74.52 -3.21
N ASN A 3 12.88 74.33 -4.53
CA ASN A 3 11.67 73.77 -5.18
C ASN A 3 11.78 72.30 -5.63
N ALA A 4 12.82 71.57 -5.22
CA ALA A 4 13.05 70.20 -5.68
C ALA A 4 12.66 69.09 -4.67
N LEU A 5 12.24 69.43 -3.45
CA LEU A 5 11.96 68.44 -2.39
C LEU A 5 10.49 68.01 -2.29
N THR A 6 9.55 68.73 -2.89
CA THR A 6 8.10 68.47 -2.74
C THR A 6 7.51 67.47 -3.73
N SER A 7 8.32 66.88 -4.62
CA SER A 7 7.83 65.99 -5.70
C SER A 7 7.80 64.50 -5.35
N ARG A 8 8.40 64.06 -4.23
CA ARG A 8 8.60 62.62 -3.94
C ARG A 8 7.53 61.97 -3.06
N LEU A 9 6.55 62.71 -2.53
CA LEU A 9 5.59 62.21 -1.53
C LEU A 9 4.19 61.80 -2.06
N LYS A 10 3.93 61.83 -3.37
CA LYS A 10 2.69 61.28 -3.95
C LYS A 10 2.96 60.16 -4.94
N LYS A 11 3.61 59.07 -4.50
CA LYS A 11 3.40 57.78 -5.16
C LYS A 11 1.96 57.36 -4.85
N LYS A 12 1.04 57.53 -5.81
CA LYS A 12 -0.32 56.98 -5.70
C LYS A 12 -0.19 55.47 -5.49
N LYS A 13 -0.35 55.00 -4.26
CA LYS A 13 -0.48 53.58 -3.99
C LYS A 13 -1.78 53.13 -4.66
N LYS A 14 -1.67 52.37 -5.75
CA LYS A 14 -2.81 51.63 -6.31
C LYS A 14 -3.13 50.55 -5.28
N GLY A 15 -4.05 50.87 -4.36
CA GLY A 15 -4.57 49.92 -3.39
C GLY A 15 -5.49 48.93 -4.08
N PHE A 16 -5.52 47.71 -3.56
CA PHE A 16 -6.50 46.69 -3.94
C PHE A 16 -7.90 47.18 -3.55
N THR A 17 -8.87 47.06 -4.45
CA THR A 17 -10.25 47.46 -4.15
C THR A 17 -10.95 46.37 -3.33
N LEU A 18 -11.88 46.77 -2.47
CA LEU A 18 -12.67 45.79 -1.71
C LEU A 18 -13.51 44.88 -2.63
N ILE A 19 -13.96 45.40 -3.77
CA ILE A 19 -14.72 44.62 -4.75
C ILE A 19 -13.86 43.53 -5.41
N GLU A 20 -12.59 43.82 -5.71
CA GLU A 20 -11.65 42.82 -6.22
C GLU A 20 -11.46 41.69 -5.20
N LEU A 21 -11.40 42.01 -3.90
CA LEU A 21 -11.25 40.99 -2.86
C LEU A 21 -12.50 40.12 -2.71
N ILE A 22 -13.68 40.73 -2.78
CA ILE A 22 -14.97 40.01 -2.65
C ILE A 22 -15.15 39.01 -3.80
N ILE A 23 -14.82 39.39 -5.03
CA ILE A 23 -14.94 38.49 -6.19
C ILE A 23 -13.98 37.30 -6.06
N VAL A 24 -12.75 37.52 -5.59
CA VAL A 24 -11.76 36.45 -5.38
C VAL A 24 -12.25 35.46 -4.32
N MET A 25 -12.77 35.94 -3.19
CA MET A 25 -13.33 35.05 -2.16
C MET A 25 -14.54 34.26 -2.66
N ALA A 26 -15.41 34.89 -3.46
CA ALA A 26 -16.57 34.21 -4.05
C ALA A 26 -16.14 33.03 -4.94
N ILE A 27 -15.11 33.20 -5.77
CA ILE A 27 -14.62 32.13 -6.65
C ILE A 27 -13.93 31.02 -5.84
N ILE A 28 -13.12 31.36 -4.82
CA ILE A 28 -12.46 30.36 -3.96
C ILE A 28 -13.49 29.48 -3.24
N VAL A 29 -14.59 30.06 -2.77
CA VAL A 29 -15.67 29.29 -2.11
C VAL A 29 -16.32 28.29 -3.06
N ILE A 30 -16.58 28.68 -4.31
CA ILE A 30 -17.16 27.78 -5.33
C ILE A 30 -16.20 26.61 -5.64
N ILE A 31 -14.91 26.90 -5.86
CA ILE A 31 -13.91 25.87 -6.15
C ILE A 31 -13.73 24.95 -4.94
N ALA A 32 -13.64 25.49 -3.72
CA ALA A 32 -13.48 24.71 -2.50
C ALA A 32 -14.65 23.75 -2.25
N ALA A 33 -15.88 24.14 -2.61
CA ALA A 33 -17.05 23.29 -2.45
C ALA A 33 -17.03 22.02 -3.33
N ILE A 34 -16.41 22.08 -4.52
CA ILE A 34 -16.32 20.95 -5.45
C ILE A 34 -14.97 20.23 -5.40
N ALA A 35 -13.96 20.84 -4.77
CA ALA A 35 -12.59 20.36 -4.78
C ALA A 35 -12.32 19.33 -3.66
N ILE A 36 -12.84 18.12 -3.81
CA ILE A 36 -12.37 16.95 -3.03
C ILE A 36 -12.28 15.72 -3.95
N PRO A 37 -11.10 15.34 -4.45
CA PRO A 37 -10.91 14.03 -5.06
C PRO A 37 -11.00 12.94 -3.97
N SER A 38 -11.82 11.90 -4.22
CA SER A 38 -11.95 10.77 -3.30
C SER A 38 -10.77 9.79 -3.48
N PHE A 39 -9.79 9.87 -2.58
CA PHE A 39 -8.64 8.94 -2.55
C PHE A 39 -8.96 7.59 -1.89
N SER A 40 -10.18 7.38 -1.39
CA SER A 40 -10.55 6.18 -0.64
C SER A 40 -10.41 4.90 -1.49
N THR A 41 -11.00 4.90 -2.68
CA THR A 41 -10.96 3.75 -3.60
C THR A 41 -9.56 3.47 -4.12
N ILE A 42 -8.78 4.52 -4.38
CA ILE A 42 -7.38 4.37 -4.83
C ILE A 42 -6.56 3.72 -3.73
N ARG A 43 -6.72 4.17 -2.48
CA ARG A 43 -6.03 3.59 -1.33
C ARG A 43 -6.41 2.13 -1.13
N GLU A 44 -7.69 1.77 -1.23
CA GLU A 44 -8.12 0.38 -1.10
C GLU A 44 -7.55 -0.51 -2.21
N ASN A 45 -7.61 -0.05 -3.46
CA ASN A 45 -6.99 -0.76 -4.59
C ASN A 45 -5.47 -0.89 -4.43
N SER A 46 -4.79 0.12 -3.90
CA SER A 46 -3.36 0.06 -3.63
C SER A 46 -3.00 -0.98 -2.57
N LYS A 47 -3.82 -1.14 -1.54
CA LYS A 47 -3.64 -2.19 -0.52
C LYS A 47 -3.77 -3.58 -1.14
N VAL A 48 -4.84 -3.83 -1.89
CA VAL A 48 -5.06 -5.12 -2.58
C VAL A 48 -3.90 -5.42 -3.55
N LYS A 49 -3.40 -4.42 -4.28
CA LYS A 49 -2.23 -4.59 -5.15
C LYS A 49 -0.95 -4.93 -4.39
N ALA A 50 -0.72 -4.31 -3.24
CA ALA A 50 0.41 -4.63 -2.37
C ALA A 50 0.32 -6.08 -1.85
N ASP A 51 -0.88 -6.52 -1.52
CA ASP A 51 -1.11 -7.87 -1.02
C ASP A 51 -0.92 -8.92 -2.12
N ASN A 52 -1.39 -8.64 -3.34
CA ASN A 52 -1.16 -9.49 -4.50
C ASN A 52 0.33 -9.60 -4.85
N ALA A 53 1.08 -8.50 -4.79
CA ALA A 53 2.53 -8.53 -5.03
C ALA A 53 3.28 -9.38 -3.99
N SER A 54 2.83 -9.34 -2.73
CA SER A 54 3.37 -10.18 -1.67
C SER A 54 2.98 -11.65 -1.86
N ALA A 55 1.74 -11.93 -2.25
CA ALA A 55 1.26 -13.27 -2.57
C ALA A 55 2.01 -13.89 -3.76
N ASP A 56 2.32 -13.10 -4.80
CA ASP A 56 3.13 -13.55 -5.94
C ASP A 56 4.56 -13.90 -5.53
N THR A 57 5.14 -13.13 -4.60
CA THR A 57 6.47 -13.42 -4.05
C THR A 57 6.47 -14.73 -3.26
N ILE A 58 5.44 -14.94 -2.44
CA ILE A 58 5.24 -16.21 -1.73
C ILE A 58 5.09 -17.34 -2.75
N LYS A 59 4.19 -17.20 -3.72
CA LYS A 59 3.91 -18.21 -4.74
C LYS A 59 5.18 -18.65 -5.47
N LYS A 60 6.02 -17.72 -5.91
CA LYS A 60 7.31 -18.04 -6.55
C LYS A 60 8.22 -18.85 -5.65
N THR A 61 8.35 -18.45 -4.39
CA THR A 61 9.17 -19.16 -3.40
C THR A 61 8.67 -20.59 -3.19
N VAL A 62 7.35 -20.78 -3.10
CA VAL A 62 6.72 -22.09 -2.93
C VAL A 62 6.92 -22.97 -4.17
N ILE A 63 6.81 -22.42 -5.38
CA ILE A 63 7.08 -23.18 -6.62
C ILE A 63 8.53 -23.70 -6.63
N THR A 64 9.48 -22.87 -6.21
CA THR A 64 10.88 -23.32 -6.05
C THR A 64 10.98 -24.44 -5.00
N LEU A 65 10.30 -24.30 -3.86
CA LEU A 65 10.28 -25.34 -2.82
C LEU A 65 9.64 -26.65 -3.26
N VAL A 66 8.61 -26.61 -4.12
CA VAL A 66 8.03 -27.82 -4.73
C VAL A 66 9.06 -28.51 -5.62
N THR A 67 9.79 -27.74 -6.42
CA THR A 67 10.83 -28.26 -7.32
C THR A 67 12.00 -28.86 -6.54
N ASP A 68 12.37 -28.26 -5.42
CA ASP A 68 13.46 -28.73 -4.55
C ASP A 68 13.03 -29.89 -3.62
N GLY A 69 11.76 -30.31 -3.66
CA GLY A 69 11.21 -31.38 -2.79
C GLY A 69 11.02 -30.98 -1.33
N GLY A 70 11.07 -29.68 -1.03
CA GLY A 70 10.88 -29.12 0.30
C GLY A 70 9.42 -29.13 0.75
N VAL A 71 8.48 -28.94 -0.19
CA VAL A 71 7.03 -29.10 0.00
C VAL A 71 6.46 -29.92 -1.14
N ASN A 72 5.42 -30.71 -0.87
CA ASN A 72 4.82 -31.60 -1.86
C ASN A 72 3.34 -31.25 -2.11
N ALA A 73 2.80 -31.88 -3.15
CA ALA A 73 1.38 -31.90 -3.46
C ALA A 73 0.52 -32.26 -2.23
N GLY A 74 -0.55 -31.51 -2.00
CA GLY A 74 -1.45 -31.67 -0.86
C GLY A 74 -1.01 -30.93 0.40
N ASN A 75 0.13 -30.21 0.38
CA ASN A 75 0.55 -29.39 1.50
C ASN A 75 -0.21 -28.06 1.55
N SER A 76 -0.49 -27.58 2.76
CA SER A 76 -1.03 -26.24 2.98
C SER A 76 -0.41 -25.61 4.21
N PHE A 77 -0.19 -24.30 4.18
CA PHE A 77 0.34 -23.58 5.33
C PHE A 77 0.00 -22.09 5.29
N ASP A 78 -0.06 -21.47 6.47
CA ASP A 78 -0.25 -20.03 6.62
C ASP A 78 1.10 -19.31 6.72
N VAL A 79 1.30 -18.27 5.91
CA VAL A 79 2.41 -17.33 6.02
C VAL A 79 1.88 -16.04 6.65
N VAL A 80 2.38 -15.70 7.84
CA VAL A 80 1.94 -14.54 8.62
C VAL A 80 3.08 -13.53 8.66
N ALA A 81 2.84 -12.32 8.13
CA ALA A 81 3.76 -11.22 8.32
C ALA A 81 3.65 -10.68 9.74
N THR A 82 4.76 -10.60 10.46
CA THR A 82 4.81 -10.06 11.84
C THR A 82 5.68 -8.81 11.87
N THR A 83 5.61 -8.05 12.96
CA THR A 83 6.50 -6.90 13.15
C THR A 83 7.95 -7.37 13.21
N GLY A 84 8.70 -7.17 12.12
CA GLY A 84 10.12 -7.52 12.04
C GLY A 84 10.41 -8.93 11.50
N GLY A 85 9.43 -9.64 10.95
CA GLY A 85 9.70 -10.94 10.33
C GLY A 85 8.46 -11.62 9.77
N VAL A 86 8.56 -12.94 9.67
CA VAL A 86 7.51 -13.82 9.19
C VAL A 86 7.34 -14.93 10.22
N SER A 87 6.15 -15.48 10.34
CA SER A 87 5.91 -16.74 11.03
C SER A 87 5.09 -17.68 10.15
N ILE A 88 5.25 -18.97 10.37
CA ILE A 88 4.44 -20.00 9.75
C ILE A 88 3.35 -20.37 10.76
N GLY A 89 2.09 -20.19 10.35
CA GLY A 89 0.91 -20.50 11.16
C GLY A 89 0.50 -21.97 11.02
N SER A 90 -0.81 -22.23 10.91
CA SER A 90 -1.34 -23.56 10.67
C SER A 90 -0.67 -24.18 9.45
N ALA A 91 -0.14 -25.40 9.59
CA ALA A 91 0.61 -26.06 8.54
C ALA A 91 0.29 -27.55 8.50
N SER A 92 -0.11 -28.04 7.33
CA SER A 92 -0.21 -29.44 6.96
C SER A 92 0.85 -29.71 5.91
N ILE A 93 2.02 -30.18 6.34
CA ILE A 93 3.18 -30.36 5.48
C ILE A 93 3.54 -31.84 5.48
N ASN A 94 3.44 -32.48 4.32
CA ASN A 94 4.01 -33.78 4.05
C ASN A 94 5.24 -33.56 3.17
N GLY A 95 6.44 -33.53 3.77
CA GLY A 95 7.67 -33.18 3.06
C GLY A 95 8.90 -33.20 3.97
N THR A 96 10.04 -32.79 3.41
CA THR A 96 11.32 -32.77 4.13
C THR A 96 11.49 -31.55 5.02
N LEU A 97 10.78 -30.45 4.73
CA LEU A 97 10.78 -29.24 5.53
C LEU A 97 9.60 -29.23 6.50
N ASP A 98 9.87 -28.90 7.76
CA ASP A 98 8.84 -28.57 8.76
C ASP A 98 8.54 -27.06 8.76
N SER A 99 7.67 -26.60 9.65
CA SER A 99 7.32 -25.18 9.79
C SER A 99 8.53 -24.28 10.06
N ALA A 100 9.59 -24.78 10.70
CA ALA A 100 10.81 -24.03 10.96
C ALA A 100 11.70 -23.95 9.71
N GLY A 101 11.78 -25.04 8.93
CA GLY A 101 12.44 -25.09 7.64
C GLY A 101 11.84 -24.08 6.67
N LEU A 102 10.50 -24.02 6.56
CA LEU A 102 9.80 -23.06 5.71
C LEU A 102 10.09 -21.60 6.06
N LEU A 103 10.20 -21.29 7.35
CA LEU A 103 10.48 -19.92 7.81
C LEU A 103 11.80 -19.37 7.23
N SER A 104 12.77 -20.23 6.95
CA SER A 104 14.06 -19.82 6.35
C SER A 104 13.93 -19.31 4.92
N TYR A 105 12.88 -19.71 4.21
CA TYR A 105 12.61 -19.31 2.82
C TYR A 105 11.75 -18.05 2.72
N PHE A 106 10.99 -17.72 3.77
CA PHE A 106 10.18 -16.52 3.85
C PHE A 106 10.81 -15.47 4.78
N LYS A 107 12.01 -15.00 4.45
CA LYS A 107 12.74 -14.05 5.32
C LYS A 107 12.04 -12.70 5.46
N GLN A 108 11.26 -12.30 4.45
CA GLN A 108 10.47 -11.08 4.49
C GLN A 108 9.28 -11.17 3.52
N VAL A 109 8.09 -10.90 4.02
CA VAL A 109 6.86 -10.77 3.23
C VAL A 109 6.21 -9.44 3.61
N GLY A 110 5.59 -8.76 2.64
CA GLY A 110 4.82 -7.55 2.92
C GLY A 110 3.69 -7.83 3.91
N ALA A 111 3.49 -6.92 4.87
CA ALA A 111 2.33 -6.98 5.75
C ALA A 111 1.05 -6.81 4.94
N ILE A 112 0.04 -7.62 5.25
CA ILE A 112 -1.26 -7.56 4.58
C ILE A 112 -1.94 -6.24 4.92
N GLN A 113 -2.43 -5.57 3.88
CA GLN A 113 -3.01 -4.23 3.97
C GLN A 113 -4.54 -4.24 3.78
N GLU A 114 -5.09 -5.30 3.18
CA GLU A 114 -6.53 -5.52 3.02
C GLU A 114 -7.22 -5.68 4.39
N LYS A 115 -8.37 -5.03 4.55
CA LYS A 115 -9.11 -5.03 5.81
C LYS A 115 -9.64 -6.42 6.15
N GLY A 116 -9.31 -6.92 7.34
CA GLY A 116 -9.84 -8.19 7.87
C GLY A 116 -9.09 -9.44 7.41
N LYS A 117 -7.92 -9.25 6.80
CA LYS A 117 -6.99 -10.33 6.41
C LYS A 117 -5.74 -10.23 7.29
N THR A 118 -5.22 -11.36 7.73
CA THR A 118 -4.11 -11.45 8.70
C THR A 118 -2.98 -12.35 8.22
N LYS A 119 -3.26 -13.26 7.28
CA LYS A 119 -2.32 -14.26 6.80
C LYS A 119 -2.53 -14.63 5.34
N TYR A 120 -1.47 -15.13 4.71
CA TYR A 120 -1.54 -15.75 3.39
C TYR A 120 -1.65 -17.26 3.54
N HIS A 121 -2.80 -17.83 3.17
CA HIS A 121 -2.99 -19.27 3.12
C HIS A 121 -2.47 -19.81 1.78
N VAL A 122 -1.45 -20.66 1.87
CA VAL A 122 -0.81 -21.32 0.74
C VAL A 122 -1.36 -22.73 0.62
N VAL A 123 -1.71 -23.14 -0.59
CA VAL A 123 -2.11 -24.51 -0.93
C VAL A 123 -1.31 -24.97 -2.13
N VAL A 124 -0.69 -26.14 -2.01
CA VAL A 124 -0.09 -26.88 -3.12
C VAL A 124 -1.10 -27.95 -3.55
N GLY A 125 -1.69 -27.76 -4.73
CA GLY A 125 -2.64 -28.69 -5.32
C GLY A 125 -2.02 -30.06 -5.58
N THR A 126 -2.87 -31.05 -5.81
CA THR A 126 -2.43 -32.41 -6.19
C THR A 126 -1.78 -32.47 -7.56
N ASP A 127 -1.97 -31.41 -8.35
CA ASP A 127 -1.34 -31.14 -9.65
C ASP A 127 -0.09 -30.26 -9.53
N GLU A 128 0.45 -30.09 -8.32
CA GLU A 128 1.57 -29.20 -7.98
C GLU A 128 1.28 -27.71 -8.23
N SER A 129 0.02 -27.34 -8.51
CA SER A 129 -0.35 -25.94 -8.65
C SER A 129 -0.27 -25.20 -7.31
N VAL A 130 0.41 -24.05 -7.30
CA VAL A 130 0.51 -23.23 -6.08
C VAL A 130 -0.54 -22.13 -6.10
N THR A 131 -1.39 -22.12 -5.09
CA THR A 131 -2.39 -21.07 -4.83
C THR A 131 -2.06 -20.37 -3.53
N VAL A 132 -2.10 -19.03 -3.54
CA VAL A 132 -1.87 -18.19 -2.35
C VAL A 132 -3.03 -17.23 -2.21
N THR A 133 -3.70 -17.25 -1.07
CA THR A 133 -4.92 -16.46 -0.81
C THR A 133 -4.81 -15.74 0.52
N ALA A 134 -5.08 -14.43 0.54
CA ALA A 134 -5.18 -13.68 1.80
C ALA A 134 -6.44 -14.09 2.57
N THR A 135 -6.27 -14.53 3.81
CA THR A 135 -7.34 -14.97 4.72
C THR A 135 -7.16 -14.39 6.12
N ASN A 136 -8.14 -14.63 6.99
CA ASN A 136 -8.09 -14.33 8.42
C ASN A 136 -7.59 -15.53 9.22
#